data_AF-A0A1A8U6P5-F1
#
_entry.id   AF-A0A1A8U6P5-F1
#
_cell.length_a   1.000
_cell.length_b   1.000
_cell.length_c   1.000
_cell.angle_alpha   90.00
_cell.angle_beta   90.00
_cell.angle_gamma   90.00
#
_symmetry.space_group_name_H-M   'P 1'
#
loop_
_entity.id
_entity.type
_entity.pdbx_description
1 polymer ?
#
loop_
_entity_poly.entity_id
_entity_poly.type
_entity_poly.pdbx_seq_one_letter_code
_entity_poly.pdbx_strand_id
1 'polypeptide(L)'
;STAEEVFFLSVLASWNYNTNLTEHNSKLQVSAALEEQAFSEAWGMKAKQVFSKELLDSLPDAEDKMLMEGIMQLGAANLPQNEREEFNTILSTMDSIYSTAKVHPQPNISWSL
;
A
#
# COMPACT_ATOMS: atom_id res chain seq x y z
N SER A 1 -14.42 9.92 4.36
CA SER A 1 -13.97 8.68 5.00
C SER A 1 -12.97 9.00 6.09
N THR A 2 -12.89 8.19 7.15
CA THR A 2 -11.87 8.32 8.20
C THR A 2 -10.62 7.50 7.84
N ALA A 3 -9.51 7.72 8.56
CA ALA A 3 -8.31 6.91 8.38
C ALA A 3 -8.58 5.42 8.67
N GLU A 4 -9.25 5.13 9.78
CA GLU A 4 -9.62 3.75 10.18
C GLU A 4 -10.39 3.03 9.07
N GLU A 5 -11.36 3.70 8.46
CA GLU A 5 -12.20 3.15 7.40
C GLU A 5 -11.40 2.88 6.13
N VAL A 6 -10.63 3.87 5.64
CA VAL A 6 -9.87 3.74 4.38
C VAL A 6 -8.81 2.65 4.49
N PHE A 7 -8.07 2.63 5.60
CA PHE A 7 -7.02 1.64 5.82
C PHE A 7 -7.60 0.25 6.01
N PHE A 8 -8.74 0.12 6.71
CA PHE A 8 -9.46 -1.14 6.83
C PHE A 8 -9.87 -1.70 5.47
N LEU A 9 -10.45 -0.87 4.59
CA LEU A 9 -10.91 -1.30 3.27
C LEU A 9 -9.73 -1.77 2.39
N SER A 10 -8.61 -1.06 2.43
CA SER A 10 -7.39 -1.44 1.72
C SER A 10 -6.84 -2.80 2.20
N VAL A 11 -6.71 -2.96 3.52
CA VAL A 11 -6.26 -4.24 4.13
C VAL A 11 -7.22 -5.38 3.79
N LEU A 12 -8.53 -5.14 3.85
CA LEU A 12 -9.54 -6.14 3.50
C LEU A 12 -9.45 -6.56 2.03
N ALA A 13 -9.26 -5.61 1.11
CA ALA A 13 -9.11 -5.91 -0.31
C ALA A 13 -7.84 -6.73 -0.57
N SER A 14 -6.72 -6.38 0.06
CA SER A 14 -5.48 -7.15 0.00
C SER A 14 -5.66 -8.57 0.55
N TRP A 15 -6.33 -8.72 1.70
CA TRP A 15 -6.63 -10.03 2.28
C TRP A 15 -7.46 -10.90 1.33
N ASN A 16 -8.50 -10.33 0.71
CA ASN A 16 -9.35 -11.04 -0.24
C ASN A 16 -8.57 -11.51 -1.47
N TYR A 17 -7.61 -10.73 -1.96
CA TYR A 17 -6.72 -11.16 -3.04
C TYR A 17 -5.79 -12.29 -2.59
N ASN A 18 -5.08 -12.10 -1.47
CA ASN A 18 -4.11 -13.07 -0.97
C ASN A 18 -4.72 -14.44 -0.64
N THR A 19 -5.98 -14.47 -0.20
CA THR A 19 -6.71 -15.71 0.10
C THR A 19 -7.49 -16.27 -1.08
N ASN A 20 -7.64 -15.50 -2.16
CA ASN A 20 -8.34 -15.91 -3.38
C ASN A 20 -7.78 -15.15 -4.61
N LEU A 21 -6.68 -15.69 -5.15
CA LEU A 21 -5.93 -15.10 -6.26
C LEU A 21 -6.73 -15.14 -7.56
N THR A 22 -7.45 -14.06 -7.84
CA THR A 22 -8.23 -13.86 -9.06
C THR A 22 -7.96 -12.49 -9.66
N GLU A 23 -8.17 -12.33 -10.97
CA GLU A 23 -8.04 -11.03 -11.63
C GLU A 23 -9.01 -9.99 -11.05
N HIS A 24 -10.22 -10.42 -10.67
CA HIS A 24 -11.19 -9.54 -10.02
C HIS A 24 -10.67 -8.98 -8.70
N ASN A 25 -10.17 -9.85 -7.80
CA ASN A 25 -9.63 -9.41 -6.52
C ASN A 25 -8.34 -8.60 -6.68
N SER A 26 -7.53 -8.90 -7.71
CA SER A 26 -6.34 -8.10 -8.07
C SER A 26 -6.73 -6.66 -8.42
N LYS A 27 -7.76 -6.46 -9.24
CA LYS A 27 -8.25 -5.10 -9.57
C LYS A 27 -8.80 -4.37 -8.35
N LEU A 28 -9.54 -5.09 -7.49
CA LEU A 28 -10.09 -4.50 -6.26
C LEU A 28 -9.01 -4.04 -5.28
N GLN A 29 -7.96 -4.85 -5.04
CA GLN A 29 -6.87 -4.42 -4.16
C GLN A 29 -6.09 -3.23 -4.72
N VAL A 30 -5.87 -3.16 -6.04
CA VAL A 30 -5.20 -2.01 -6.67
C VAL A 30 -6.05 -0.75 -6.50
N SER A 31 -7.37 -0.85 -6.72
CA SER A 31 -8.29 0.27 -6.51
C SER A 31 -8.29 0.75 -5.06
N ALA A 32 -8.35 -0.16 -4.09
CA ALA A 32 -8.36 0.20 -2.67
C ALA A 32 -7.01 0.81 -2.22
N ALA A 33 -5.89 0.31 -2.75
CA ALA A 33 -4.57 0.90 -2.50
C ALA A 33 -4.46 2.33 -3.06
N LEU A 34 -5.05 2.60 -4.23
CA LEU A 34 -5.11 3.96 -4.80
C LEU A 34 -5.93 4.91 -3.93
N GLU A 35 -7.06 4.45 -3.38
CA GLU A 35 -7.88 5.24 -2.44
C GLU A 35 -7.12 5.54 -1.14
N GLU A 36 -6.43 4.56 -0.56
CA GLU A 36 -5.57 4.75 0.61
C GLU A 36 -4.43 5.74 0.34
N GLN A 37 -3.78 5.63 -0.81
CA GLN A 37 -2.69 6.53 -1.19
C GLN A 37 -3.20 7.95 -1.44
N ALA A 38 -4.37 8.13 -2.05
CA ALA A 38 -4.99 9.44 -2.21
C ALA A 38 -5.34 10.07 -0.85
N PHE A 39 -5.84 9.29 0.10
CA PHE A 39 -6.10 9.73 1.46
C PHE A 39 -4.80 10.16 2.17
N SER A 40 -3.76 9.33 2.07
CA SER A 40 -2.45 9.58 2.69
C SER A 40 -1.79 10.83 2.12
N GLU A 41 -1.84 11.03 0.80
CA GLU A 41 -1.37 12.26 0.14
C GLU A 41 -2.10 13.48 0.69
N ALA A 42 -3.44 13.48 0.68
CA ALA A 42 -4.24 14.64 1.07
C ALA A 42 -3.92 15.08 2.51
N TRP A 43 -3.87 14.15 3.45
CA TRP A 43 -3.62 14.46 4.86
C TRP A 43 -2.15 14.71 5.16
N GLY A 44 -1.23 13.96 4.55
CA GLY A 44 0.20 14.19 4.74
C GLY A 44 0.67 15.50 4.12
N MET A 45 0.13 15.90 2.97
CA MET A 45 0.38 17.23 2.40
C MET A 45 -0.22 18.33 3.25
N LYS A 46 -1.44 18.14 3.79
CA LYS A 46 -2.04 19.09 4.73
C LYS A 46 -1.19 19.25 5.99
N ALA A 47 -0.69 18.14 6.55
CA ALA A 47 0.20 18.16 7.70
C ALA A 47 1.48 18.95 7.40
N LYS A 48 2.15 18.69 6.27
CA LYS A 48 3.35 19.43 5.83
C LYS A 48 3.12 20.93 5.67
N GLN A 49 1.92 21.34 5.25
CA GLN A 49 1.58 22.75 5.09
C GLN A 49 1.30 23.46 6.41
N VAL A 50 0.72 22.75 7.39
CA VAL A 50 0.26 23.33 8.65
C VAL A 50 1.33 23.25 9.74
N PHE A 51 2.07 22.15 9.81
CA PHE A 51 3.06 21.88 10.85
C PHE A 51 4.46 22.22 10.37
N SER A 52 4.91 23.42 10.68
CA SER A 52 6.32 23.79 10.51
C SER A 52 7.20 23.00 11.48
N LYS A 53 8.50 22.96 11.20
CA LYS A 53 9.46 22.30 12.08
C LYS A 53 9.45 22.91 13.48
N GLU A 54 9.38 24.24 13.56
CA GLU A 54 9.33 24.96 14.83
C GLU A 54 8.05 24.63 15.60
N LEU A 55 6.91 24.49 14.92
CA LEU A 55 5.66 24.09 15.56
C LEU A 55 5.77 22.66 16.10
N LEU A 56 6.28 21.72 15.31
CA LEU A 56 6.50 20.33 15.72
C LEU A 56 7.44 20.24 16.93
N ASP A 57 8.55 20.97 16.90
CA ASP A 57 9.54 21.03 17.98
C ASP A 57 8.98 21.70 19.26
N SER A 58 7.93 22.52 19.13
CA SER A 58 7.25 23.18 20.25
C SER A 58 6.11 22.38 20.87
N LEU A 59 5.74 21.22 20.29
CA LEU A 59 4.68 20.38 20.83
C LEU A 59 5.08 19.89 22.23
N PRO A 60 4.15 19.93 23.21
CA PRO A 60 4.44 19.57 24.59
C PRO A 60 4.66 18.07 24.78
N ASP A 61 4.03 17.25 23.93
CA ASP A 61 4.17 15.81 23.93
C ASP A 61 5.04 15.35 22.74
N ALA A 62 6.03 14.51 23.04
CA ALA A 62 6.88 13.89 22.03
C ALA A 62 6.09 12.89 21.16
N GLU A 63 5.03 12.29 21.69
CA GLU A 63 4.16 11.38 20.95
C GLU A 63 3.40 12.11 19.83
N ASP A 64 2.84 13.29 20.11
CA ASP A 64 2.14 14.10 19.11
C ASP A 64 3.05 14.48 17.94
N LYS A 65 4.29 14.85 18.25
CA LYS A 65 5.31 15.12 17.22
C LYS A 65 5.59 13.88 16.38
N MET A 66 5.82 12.74 17.02
CA MET A 66 6.09 11.48 16.32
C MET A 66 4.94 11.07 15.40
N LEU A 67 3.69 11.16 15.88
CA LEU A 67 2.50 10.85 15.10
C LEU A 67 2.35 11.78 13.90
N MET A 68 2.56 13.09 14.09
CA MET A 68 2.46 14.06 13.01
C MET A 68 3.56 13.87 11.96
N GLU A 69 4.81 13.61 12.38
CA GLU A 69 5.90 13.26 11.48
C GLU A 69 5.59 11.98 10.69
N GLY A 70 4.93 11.00 11.32
CA GLY A 70 4.43 9.79 10.65
C GLY A 70 3.41 10.10 9.56
N ILE A 71 2.41 10.95 9.84
CA ILE A 71 1.40 11.38 8.86
C ILE A 71 2.05 12.12 7.67
N MET A 72 3.13 12.86 7.92
CA MET A 72 3.87 13.57 6.86
C MET A 72 4.66 12.63 5.93
N GLN A 73 4.89 11.38 6.30
CA GLN A 73 5.57 10.40 5.45
C GLN A 73 4.58 9.75 4.47
N LEU A 74 4.69 10.13 3.19
CA LEU A 74 3.71 9.74 2.17
C LEU A 74 3.95 8.35 1.55
N GLY A 75 5.17 7.81 1.61
CA GLY A 75 5.51 6.56 0.93
C GLY A 75 5.16 6.61 -0.58
N ALA A 76 4.49 5.57 -1.08
CA ALA A 76 4.05 5.48 -2.48
C ALA A 76 3.07 6.59 -2.88
N ALA A 77 2.35 7.20 -1.92
CA ALA A 77 1.48 8.34 -2.19
C ALA A 77 2.25 9.60 -2.62
N ASN A 78 3.59 9.61 -2.59
CA ASN A 78 4.40 10.70 -3.13
C ASN A 78 4.57 10.62 -4.66
N LEU A 79 4.21 9.49 -5.29
CA LEU A 79 4.26 9.32 -6.74
C LEU A 79 3.08 10.05 -7.42
N PRO A 80 3.21 10.45 -8.70
CA PRO A 80 2.07 10.82 -9.54
C PRO A 80 1.02 9.70 -9.63
N GLN A 81 -0.25 10.05 -9.86
CA GLN A 81 -1.36 9.08 -9.85
C GLN A 81 -1.15 7.89 -10.80
N ASN A 82 -0.66 8.12 -12.02
CA ASN A 82 -0.39 7.06 -12.99
C ASN A 82 0.72 6.11 -12.51
N GLU A 83 1.76 6.65 -11.86
CA GLU A 83 2.86 5.85 -11.31
C GLU A 83 2.42 5.06 -10.06
N ARG A 84 1.46 5.57 -9.28
CA ARG A 84 0.83 4.81 -8.19
C ARG A 84 0.09 3.58 -8.71
N GLU A 85 -0.67 3.73 -9.77
CA GLU A 85 -1.40 2.62 -10.39
C GLU A 85 -0.44 1.56 -10.94
N GLU A 86 0.61 2.00 -11.63
CA GLU A 86 1.67 1.13 -12.12
C GLU A 86 2.37 0.41 -10.97
N PHE A 87 2.77 1.13 -9.91
CA PHE A 87 3.43 0.57 -8.73
C PHE A 87 2.60 -0.54 -8.09
N ASN A 88 1.33 -0.29 -7.80
CA ASN A 88 0.45 -1.28 -7.16
C ASN A 88 0.18 -2.48 -8.09
N THR A 89 0.09 -2.26 -9.40
CA THR A 89 -0.09 -3.33 -10.40
C THR A 89 1.16 -4.22 -10.49
N ILE A 90 2.36 -3.64 -10.46
CA ILE A 90 3.63 -4.38 -10.45
C ILE A 90 3.69 -5.29 -9.22
N LEU A 91 3.41 -4.75 -8.03
CA LEU A 91 3.41 -5.54 -6.79
C LEU A 91 2.42 -6.71 -6.86
N SER A 92 1.16 -6.45 -7.26
CA SER A 92 0.15 -7.51 -7.43
C SER A 92 0.60 -8.57 -8.42
N THR A 93 1.28 -8.18 -9.51
CA THR A 93 1.76 -9.10 -10.55
C THR A 93 2.91 -9.97 -10.03
N MET A 94 3.86 -9.37 -9.32
CA MET A 94 4.97 -10.10 -8.69
C MET A 94 4.45 -11.14 -7.69
N ASP A 95 3.49 -10.76 -6.84
CA ASP A 95 2.86 -11.65 -5.87
C ASP A 95 2.15 -12.82 -6.55
N SER A 96 1.41 -12.56 -7.64
CA SER A 96 0.74 -13.60 -8.42
C SER A 96 1.74 -14.59 -9.01
N ILE A 97 2.80 -14.09 -9.65
CA ILE A 97 3.82 -14.94 -10.29
C ILE A 97 4.48 -15.81 -9.23
N TYR A 98 4.93 -15.22 -8.13
CA TYR A 98 5.61 -15.95 -7.07
C TYR A 98 4.70 -17.01 -6.43
N SER A 99 3.44 -16.66 -6.15
CA SER A 99 2.49 -17.55 -5.47
C SER A 99 1.95 -18.69 -6.33
N THR A 100 2.04 -18.58 -7.67
CA THR A 100 1.43 -19.54 -8.60
C THR A 100 2.42 -20.25 -9.51
N ALA A 101 3.71 -19.88 -9.44
CA ALA A 101 4.75 -20.48 -10.26
C ALA A 101 4.80 -22.01 -10.09
N LYS A 102 4.88 -22.71 -11.22
CA LYS A 102 5.10 -24.15 -11.28
C LYS A 102 6.36 -24.42 -12.07
N VAL A 103 7.21 -25.29 -11.56
CA VAL A 103 8.38 -25.78 -12.28
C VAL A 103 8.16 -27.26 -12.57
N HIS A 104 8.40 -27.66 -13.81
CA HIS A 104 8.22 -29.03 -14.25
C HIS A 104 9.58 -29.65 -14.56
N PRO A 105 9.78 -30.95 -14.26
CA PRO A 105 10.96 -31.65 -14.73
C PRO A 105 10.99 -31.71 -16.26
N GLN A 106 12.19 -31.94 -16.80
CA GLN A 106 12.35 -32.27 -18.22
C GLN A 106 11.60 -33.59 -18.55
N PRO A 107 11.22 -33.82 -19.82
CA PRO A 107 10.59 -35.07 -20.23
C PRO A 107 11.40 -36.29 -19.80
N ASN A 108 10.73 -37.31 -19.24
CA ASN A 108 11.33 -38.55 -18.70
C ASN A 108 12.25 -38.37 -17.47
N ILE A 109 12.28 -37.20 -16.85
CA ILE A 109 12.91 -36.99 -15.54
C ILE A 109 11.82 -36.89 -14.49
N SER A 110 11.92 -37.66 -13.41
CA SER A 110 11.05 -37.55 -12.24
C SER A 110 11.84 -36.94 -11.09
N TRP A 111 11.28 -35.93 -10.44
CA TRP A 111 11.80 -35.44 -9.17
C TRP A 111 11.20 -36.26 -8.03
N SER A 112 12.02 -36.63 -7.05
CA SER A 112 11.58 -37.12 -5.75
C SER A 112 12.02 -36.13 -4.68
N LEU A 113 11.13 -35.87 -3.72
CA LEU A 113 11.46 -35.14 -2.49
C LEU A 113 12.27 -36.03 -1.54
#